data_AF-A0A345Y5V8-F1
#
_entry.id   AF-A0A345Y5V8-F1
#
_cell.length_a   1.000
_cell.length_b   1.000
_cell.length_c   1.000
_cell.angle_alpha   90.00
_cell.angle_beta   90.00
_cell.angle_gamma   90.00
#
_symmetry.space_group_name_H-M   'P 1'
#
loop_
_entity.id
_entity.type
_entity.pdbx_description
1 polymer ?
#
loop_
_entity_poly.entity_id
_entity_poly.type
_entity_poly.pdbx_seq_one_letter_code
_entity_poly.pdbx_strand_id
1 'polypeptide(L)'
;MNTYAIVKHAHLGFAALSIALFVLRGAFLVTVPVALGQRWLRVLPRVVDTLLLASGVALAVIASINPVTTPWLAAKLVALVAYIGFGVVVFKPGRPPAVRATSFALALIAVAYIVRVAITKNVLPF
;
A
#
# COMPACT_ATOMS: atom_id res chain seq x y z
N MET A 1 8.58 18.39 -20.23
CA MET A 1 8.36 17.12 -19.52
C MET A 1 6.86 16.94 -19.33
N ASN A 2 6.31 15.75 -19.64
CA ASN A 2 4.87 15.48 -19.50
C ASN A 2 4.50 15.39 -18.01
N THR A 3 3.58 16.24 -17.54
CA THR A 3 3.09 16.25 -16.14
C THR A 3 2.71 14.86 -15.65
N TYR A 4 2.09 14.05 -16.52
CA TYR A 4 1.75 12.66 -16.22
C TYR A 4 2.96 11.83 -15.80
N ALA A 5 4.10 11.94 -16.50
CA ALA A 5 5.29 11.15 -16.21
C ALA A 5 5.88 11.53 -14.83
N ILE A 6 5.93 12.82 -14.51
CA ILE A 6 6.42 13.31 -13.22
C ILE A 6 5.56 12.74 -12.07
N VAL A 7 4.25 12.87 -12.17
CA VAL A 7 3.32 12.35 -11.15
C VAL A 7 3.40 10.82 -11.06
N LYS A 8 3.58 10.13 -12.19
CA LYS A 8 3.75 8.67 -12.24
C LYS A 8 5.00 8.21 -11.50
N HIS A 9 6.14 8.86 -11.74
CA HIS A 9 7.37 8.53 -11.03
C HIS A 9 7.27 8.82 -9.53
N ALA A 10 6.65 9.95 -9.14
CA ALA A 10 6.39 10.27 -7.74
C ALA A 10 5.50 9.22 -7.07
N HIS A 11 4.38 8.83 -7.71
CA HIS A 11 3.47 7.79 -7.22
C HIS A 11 4.19 6.44 -7.01
N LEU A 12 5.03 6.03 -7.97
CA LEU A 12 5.82 4.80 -7.84
C LEU A 12 6.82 4.88 -6.69
N GLY A 13 7.47 6.04 -6.49
CA GLY A 13 8.36 6.28 -5.35
C GLY A 13 7.64 6.18 -4.01
N PHE A 14 6.48 6.85 -3.87
CA PHE A 14 5.66 6.75 -2.66
C PHE A 14 5.13 5.34 -2.43
N ALA A 15 4.80 4.59 -3.48
CA ALA A 15 4.34 3.21 -3.37
C ALA A 15 5.46 2.32 -2.81
N ALA A 16 6.67 2.42 -3.38
CA ALA A 16 7.84 1.69 -2.91
C ALA A 16 8.16 2.04 -1.44
N LEU A 17 8.11 3.32 -1.10
CA LEU A 17 8.38 3.78 0.26
C LEU A 17 7.32 3.31 1.27
N SER A 18 6.03 3.34 0.91
CA SER A 18 4.93 2.82 1.75
C SER A 18 5.13 1.33 2.04
N ILE A 19 5.44 0.53 1.01
CA ILE A 19 5.70 -0.91 1.13
C ILE A 19 6.92 -1.17 2.03
N ALA A 20 8.01 -0.43 1.81
CA ALA A 20 9.22 -0.57 2.62
C ALA A 20 8.97 -0.25 4.09
N LEU A 21 8.23 0.82 4.39
CA LEU A 21 7.85 1.20 5.75
C LEU A 21 6.92 0.16 6.39
N PHE A 22 6.00 -0.43 5.63
CA PHE A 22 5.14 -1.51 6.11
C PHE A 22 5.95 -2.75 6.53
N VAL A 23 6.88 -3.19 5.67
CA VAL A 23 7.76 -4.33 5.96
C VAL A 23 8.67 -4.03 7.15
N LEU A 24 9.27 -2.83 7.20
CA LEU A 24 10.11 -2.40 8.32
C LEU A 24 9.35 -2.42 9.66
N ARG A 25 8.11 -1.93 9.67
CA ARG A 25 7.25 -1.99 10.87
C ARG A 25 6.87 -3.43 11.22
N GLY A 26 6.66 -4.29 10.23
CA GLY A 26 6.48 -5.73 10.43
C GLY A 26 7.71 -6.39 11.06
N ALA A 27 8.92 -6.02 10.63
CA ALA A 27 10.16 -6.53 11.21
C ALA A 27 10.35 -6.07 12.66
N PHE A 28 10.14 -4.78 12.94
CA PHE A 28 10.20 -4.24 14.31
C PHE A 28 9.15 -4.84 15.23
N LEU A 29 8.03 -5.33 14.69
CA LEU A 29 7.05 -6.01 15.51
C LEU A 29 7.57 -7.31 16.14
N VAL A 30 8.54 -7.96 15.48
CA VAL A 30 9.15 -9.21 15.95
C VAL A 30 10.45 -8.94 16.71
N THR A 31 11.27 -8.01 16.24
CA THR A 31 12.62 -7.78 16.79
C THR A 31 12.64 -6.79 17.95
N VAL A 32 11.93 -5.66 17.83
CA VAL A 32 11.96 -4.57 18.82
C VAL A 32 10.58 -3.93 18.96
N PRO A 33 9.61 -4.59 19.62
CA PRO A 33 8.22 -4.11 19.68
C PRO A 33 8.08 -2.69 20.27
N VAL A 34 8.97 -2.32 21.20
CA VAL A 34 9.03 -0.99 21.82
C VAL A 34 9.31 0.11 20.78
N ALA A 35 10.05 -0.19 19.72
CA ALA A 35 10.39 0.78 18.67
C ALA A 35 9.13 1.26 17.91
N LEU A 36 8.05 0.48 17.83
CA LEU A 36 6.80 0.89 17.18
C LEU A 36 6.14 2.11 17.83
N GLY A 37 6.52 2.46 19.07
CA GLY A 37 6.10 3.70 19.74
C GLY A 37 6.78 4.96 19.23
N GLN A 38 7.90 4.86 18.51
CA GLN A 38 8.67 6.02 18.05
C GLN A 38 7.84 6.89 17.09
N ARG A 39 8.00 8.22 17.22
CA ARG A 39 7.15 9.20 16.53
C ARG A 39 7.26 9.08 15.01
N TRP A 40 8.45 8.83 14.48
CA TRP A 40 8.67 8.71 13.03
C TRP A 40 8.00 7.46 12.44
N LEU A 41 8.04 6.31 13.13
CA LEU A 41 7.35 5.08 12.70
C LEU A 41 5.82 5.19 12.70
N ARG A 42 5.27 6.18 13.39
CA ARG A 42 3.83 6.49 13.40
C ARG A 42 3.45 7.59 12.40
N VAL A 43 4.29 8.60 12.21
CA VAL A 43 3.98 9.77 11.36
C VAL A 43 4.39 9.53 9.92
N LEU A 44 5.59 9.02 9.67
CA LEU A 44 6.15 8.88 8.32
C LEU A 44 5.27 8.02 7.39
N PRO A 45 4.75 6.84 7.81
CA PRO A 45 3.87 6.06 6.96
C PRO A 45 2.60 6.83 6.57
N ARG A 46 2.00 7.58 7.50
CA ARG A 46 0.77 8.35 7.22
C ARG A 46 0.99 9.45 6.19
N VAL A 47 2.12 10.15 6.27
CA VAL A 47 2.48 11.18 5.28
C VAL A 47 2.69 10.54 3.91
N VAL A 48 3.48 9.47 3.85
CA VAL A 48 3.77 8.74 2.60
C VAL A 48 2.49 8.18 1.98
N ASP A 49 1.62 7.57 2.78
CA ASP A 49 0.35 7.01 2.32
C ASP A 49 -0.59 8.11 1.79
N THR A 50 -0.61 9.28 2.44
CA THR A 50 -1.41 10.42 1.97
C THR A 50 -0.90 10.93 0.61
N LEU A 51 0.41 11.06 0.45
CA LEU A 51 1.04 11.44 -0.82
C LEU A 51 0.85 10.38 -1.91
N LEU A 52 0.91 9.09 -1.54
CA LEU A 52 0.64 7.96 -2.42
C LEU A 52 -0.80 7.99 -2.96
N LEU A 53 -1.78 8.18 -2.09
CA LEU A 53 -3.19 8.25 -2.47
C LEU A 53 -3.47 9.51 -3.30
N ALA A 54 -2.98 10.67 -2.87
CA ALA A 54 -3.15 11.93 -3.60
C ALA A 54 -2.55 11.86 -5.02
N SER A 55 -1.33 11.32 -5.15
CA SER A 55 -0.71 11.11 -6.47
C SER A 55 -1.44 10.08 -7.32
N GLY A 56 -2.02 9.04 -6.71
CA GLY A 56 -2.85 8.06 -7.41
C GLY A 56 -4.14 8.67 -7.99
N VAL A 57 -4.81 9.52 -7.21
CA VAL A 57 -5.98 10.29 -7.66
C VAL A 57 -5.59 11.25 -8.78
N ALA A 58 -4.48 12.00 -8.61
CA ALA A 58 -3.98 12.89 -9.65
C ALA A 58 -3.70 12.16 -10.97
N LEU A 59 -3.11 10.95 -10.93
CA LEU A 59 -2.91 10.13 -12.12
C LEU A 59 -4.22 9.72 -12.80
N ALA A 60 -5.23 9.33 -12.02
CA ALA A 60 -6.53 8.96 -12.57
C ALA A 60 -7.20 10.15 -13.26
N VAL A 61 -7.13 11.34 -12.66
CA VAL A 61 -7.65 12.60 -13.22
C VAL A 61 -6.91 12.99 -14.50
N ILE A 62 -5.57 13.05 -14.46
CA ILE A 62 -4.75 13.43 -15.62
C ILE A 62 -4.97 12.47 -16.79
N ALA A 63 -5.12 11.17 -16.51
CA ALA A 63 -5.38 10.15 -17.53
C ALA A 63 -6.86 10.05 -17.93
N SER A 64 -7.76 10.81 -17.28
CA SER A 64 -9.22 10.72 -17.46
C SER A 64 -9.78 9.30 -17.31
N ILE A 65 -9.22 8.54 -16.36
CA ILE A 65 -9.61 7.16 -16.08
C ILE A 65 -10.56 7.14 -14.88
N ASN A 66 -11.74 6.55 -15.07
CA ASN A 66 -12.69 6.34 -13.98
C ASN A 66 -12.51 4.93 -13.39
N PRO A 67 -12.31 4.78 -12.06
CA PRO A 67 -12.17 3.48 -11.42
C PRO A 67 -13.39 2.56 -11.61
N VAL A 68 -14.59 3.11 -11.75
CA VAL A 68 -15.82 2.33 -11.93
C VAL A 68 -15.86 1.66 -13.31
N THR A 69 -15.36 2.34 -14.35
CA THR A 69 -15.37 1.82 -15.72
C THR A 69 -14.05 1.17 -16.13
N THR A 70 -13.05 1.16 -15.26
CA THR A 70 -11.71 0.64 -15.53
C THR A 70 -11.40 -0.54 -14.61
N PRO A 71 -11.65 -1.79 -15.04
CA PRO A 71 -11.63 -2.95 -14.15
C PRO A 71 -10.30 -3.15 -13.40
N TRP A 72 -9.16 -2.96 -14.06
CA TRP A 72 -7.85 -3.10 -13.41
C TRP A 72 -7.63 -2.05 -12.31
N LEU A 73 -8.19 -0.85 -12.45
CA LEU A 73 -8.10 0.20 -11.44
C LEU A 73 -9.04 -0.10 -10.27
N ALA A 74 -10.27 -0.55 -10.53
CA ALA A 74 -11.18 -1.04 -9.50
C ALA A 74 -10.53 -2.16 -8.67
N ALA A 75 -9.96 -3.15 -9.35
CA ALA A 75 -9.28 -4.27 -8.70
C ALA A 75 -8.09 -3.81 -7.84
N LYS A 76 -7.30 -2.84 -8.34
CA LYS A 76 -6.21 -2.21 -7.57
C LYS A 76 -6.71 -1.54 -6.28
N LEU A 77 -7.86 -0.86 -6.34
CA LEU A 77 -8.45 -0.20 -5.18
C LEU A 77 -9.05 -1.18 -4.17
N VAL A 78 -9.70 -2.26 -4.63
CA VAL A 78 -10.21 -3.32 -3.74
C VAL A 78 -9.05 -3.99 -3.00
N ALA A 79 -7.98 -4.34 -3.71
CA ALA A 79 -6.79 -4.93 -3.09
C ALA A 79 -6.10 -3.95 -2.13
N LEU A 80 -6.11 -2.64 -2.42
CA LEU A 80 -5.60 -1.61 -1.52
C LEU A 80 -6.40 -1.56 -0.21
N VAL A 81 -7.73 -1.65 -0.27
CA VAL A 81 -8.58 -1.72 0.93
C VAL A 81 -8.26 -2.98 1.73
N ALA A 82 -8.10 -4.14 1.07
CA ALA A 82 -7.70 -5.38 1.73
C ALA A 82 -6.33 -5.24 2.42
N TYR A 83 -5.33 -4.69 1.74
CA TYR A 83 -4.00 -4.40 2.30
C TYR A 83 -4.09 -3.54 3.56
N ILE A 84 -4.84 -2.44 3.52
CA ILE A 84 -5.03 -1.56 4.68
C ILE A 84 -5.72 -2.32 5.83
N GLY A 85 -6.78 -3.09 5.53
CA GLY A 85 -7.50 -3.89 6.52
C GLY A 85 -6.60 -4.90 7.23
N PHE A 86 -5.80 -5.65 6.47
CA PHE A 86 -4.82 -6.57 7.04
C PHE A 86 -3.73 -5.84 7.84
N GLY A 87 -3.24 -4.70 7.35
CA GLY A 87 -2.29 -3.87 8.08
C GLY A 87 -2.82 -3.39 9.42
N VAL A 88 -4.10 -3.01 9.49
CA VAL A 88 -4.76 -2.68 10.76
C VAL A 88 -4.75 -3.87 11.71
N VAL A 89 -5.05 -5.09 11.23
CA VAL A 89 -5.02 -6.30 12.07
C VAL A 89 -3.61 -6.61 12.58
N VAL A 90 -2.58 -6.47 11.74
CA VAL A 90 -1.17 -6.68 12.12
C VAL A 90 -0.76 -5.78 13.29
N PHE A 91 -1.09 -4.49 13.20
CA PHE A 91 -0.65 -3.50 14.20
C PHE A 91 -1.65 -3.29 15.35
N LYS A 92 -2.81 -3.96 15.33
CA LYS A 92 -3.80 -3.87 16.42
C LYS A 92 -3.27 -4.54 17.70
N PRO A 93 -3.29 -3.83 18.85
CA PRO A 93 -2.92 -4.42 20.15
C PRO A 93 -3.81 -5.61 20.52
N GLY A 94 -3.26 -6.57 21.27
CA GLY A 94 -4.01 -7.72 21.82
C GLY A 94 -4.33 -8.85 20.82
N ARG A 95 -3.83 -8.78 19.59
CA ARG A 95 -4.01 -9.87 18.60
C ARG A 95 -3.01 -11.02 18.85
N PRO A 96 -3.42 -12.29 18.72
CA PRO A 96 -2.52 -13.43 18.81
C PRO A 96 -1.39 -13.35 17.77
N PRO A 97 -0.16 -13.80 18.08
CA PRO A 97 0.97 -13.78 17.14
C PRO A 97 0.65 -14.45 15.80
N ALA A 98 -0.04 -15.60 15.81
CA ALA A 98 -0.45 -16.31 14.61
C ALA A 98 -1.35 -15.45 13.70
N VAL A 99 -2.34 -14.76 14.26
CA VAL A 99 -3.25 -13.87 13.51
C VAL A 99 -2.49 -12.69 12.89
N ARG A 100 -1.47 -12.17 13.60
CA ARG A 100 -0.63 -11.08 13.09
C ARG A 100 0.25 -11.56 11.95
N ALA A 101 0.85 -12.74 12.08
CA ALA A 101 1.68 -13.34 11.03
C ALA A 101 0.88 -13.65 9.77
N THR A 102 -0.31 -14.26 9.90
CA THR A 102 -1.18 -14.53 8.75
C THR A 102 -1.68 -13.25 8.10
N SER A 103 -2.10 -12.25 8.89
CA SER A 103 -2.50 -10.94 8.36
C SER A 103 -1.34 -10.22 7.65
N PHE A 104 -0.13 -10.34 8.17
CA PHE A 104 1.06 -9.76 7.54
C PHE A 104 1.35 -10.44 6.19
N ALA A 105 1.30 -11.77 6.13
CA ALA A 105 1.44 -12.50 4.88
C ALA A 105 0.34 -12.12 3.86
N LEU A 106 -0.92 -12.02 4.29
CA LEU A 106 -2.03 -11.60 3.43
C LEU A 106 -1.87 -10.16 2.92
N ALA A 107 -1.38 -9.24 3.77
CA ALA A 107 -1.06 -7.88 3.34
C ALA A 107 0.04 -7.87 2.25
N LEU A 108 1.08 -8.70 2.38
CA LEU A 108 2.14 -8.81 1.37
C LEU A 108 1.62 -9.41 0.05
N ILE A 109 0.73 -10.41 0.13
CA ILE A 109 0.06 -10.97 -1.06
C ILE A 109 -0.78 -9.90 -1.75
N ALA A 110 -1.53 -9.09 -1.01
CA ALA A 110 -2.31 -7.97 -1.56
C ALA A 110 -1.40 -6.94 -2.25
N VAL A 111 -0.25 -6.60 -1.66
CA VAL A 111 0.76 -5.72 -2.28
C VAL A 111 1.29 -6.32 -3.58
N ALA A 112 1.67 -7.61 -3.58
CA ALA A 112 2.16 -8.29 -4.77
C ALA A 112 1.11 -8.27 -5.90
N TYR A 113 -0.16 -8.50 -5.56
CA TYR A 113 -1.27 -8.39 -6.51
C TYR A 113 -1.40 -6.96 -7.05
N ILE A 114 -1.42 -5.93 -6.18
CA ILE A 114 -1.50 -4.51 -6.58
C ILE A 114 -0.40 -4.16 -7.59
N VAL A 115 0.84 -4.61 -7.34
CA VAL A 115 1.99 -4.37 -8.24
C VAL A 115 1.78 -5.07 -9.58
N ARG A 116 1.38 -6.35 -9.57
CA ARG A 116 1.11 -7.09 -10.82
C ARG A 116 0.00 -6.46 -11.64
N VAL A 117 -1.13 -6.11 -11.03
CA VAL A 117 -2.24 -5.40 -11.70
C VAL A 117 -1.78 -4.06 -12.26
N ALA A 118 -0.94 -3.33 -11.52
CA ALA A 118 -0.43 -2.03 -11.97
C ALA A 118 0.44 -2.12 -13.23
N ILE A 119 1.23 -3.19 -13.36
CA ILE A 119 2.12 -3.45 -14.51
C ILE A 119 1.33 -4.03 -15.69
N THR A 120 0.56 -5.09 -15.45
CA THR A 120 -0.14 -5.85 -16.50
C THR A 120 -1.42 -5.17 -17.00
N LYS A 121 -2.00 -4.27 -16.19
CA LYS A 121 -3.34 -3.69 -16.42
C LYS A 121 -4.43 -4.75 -16.58
N ASN A 122 -4.24 -5.93 -15.98
CA ASN A 122 -5.18 -7.04 -15.98
C ASN A 122 -5.68 -7.31 -14.55
N VAL A 123 -6.98 -7.62 -14.41
CA VAL A 123 -7.63 -7.98 -13.13
C VAL A 123 -7.15 -9.32 -12.60
N LEU A 124 -6.81 -10.26 -13.48
CA LEU A 124 -6.33 -11.61 -13.15
C LEU A 124 -4.90 -11.79 -13.70
N PRO A 125 -3.87 -11.25 -13.03
CA PRO A 125 -2.50 -11.21 -13.54
C PRO A 125 -1.68 -12.45 -13.13
N PHE A 126 -2.27 -13.64 -13.25
CA PHE A 126 -1.67 -14.93 -12.87
C PHE A 126 -1.55 -15.88 -14.06
#